data_AF-A0A1I1JXS4-F1
#
_entry.id   AF-A0A1I1JXS4-F1
#
_cell.length_a   1.000
_cell.length_b   1.000
_cell.length_c   1.000
_cell.angle_alpha   90.00
_cell.angle_beta   90.00
_cell.angle_gamma   90.00
#
_symmetry.space_group_name_H-M   'P 1'
#
loop_
_entity.id
_entity.type
_entity.pdbx_description
1 polymer ?
#
loop_
_entity_poly.entity_id
_entity_poly.type
_entity_poly.pdbx_seq_one_letter_code
_entity_poly.pdbx_strand_id
1 'polypeptide(L)' 'MGYIMELRKIVGSRPLIIAGACVILINDDKEILLQLRNDNNCWGLAGGSLEIGETLEQVANCYSL' A
#
# COMPACT_ATOMS: atom_id res chain seq x y z
N MET A 1 -9.80 -9.28 4.22
CA MET A 1 -10.28 -10.16 3.12
C MET A 1 -10.46 -9.28 1.89
N GLY A 2 -9.36 -8.92 1.24
CA GLY A 2 -9.35 -8.10 0.01
C GLY A 2 -9.07 -8.96 -1.22
N TYR A 3 -9.25 -8.39 -2.42
CA TYR A 3 -9.13 -9.08 -3.71
C TYR A 3 -7.83 -9.88 -3.84
N ILE A 4 -6.70 -9.30 -3.45
CA ILE A 4 -5.38 -9.95 -3.58
C ILE A 4 -5.27 -11.18 -2.69
N MET A 5 -5.86 -11.17 -1.49
CA MET A 5 -5.88 -12.34 -0.61
C MET A 5 -6.69 -13.47 -1.23
N GLU A 6 -7.81 -13.17 -1.89
CA GLU A 6 -8.59 -14.18 -2.63
C GLU A 6 -7.80 -14.72 -3.83
N LEU A 7 -7.13 -13.86 -4.59
CA LEU A 7 -6.27 -14.27 -5.70
C LEU A 7 -5.14 -15.20 -5.22
N ARG A 8 -4.56 -14.91 -4.05
CA ARG A 8 -3.48 -15.71 -3.47
C ARG A 8 -3.93 -17.14 -3.15
N LYS A 9 -5.19 -17.35 -2.73
CA LYS A 9 -5.74 -18.70 -2.51
C LYS A 9 -5.76 -19.54 -3.80
N ILE A 10 -5.90 -18.90 -4.96
CA ILE A 10 -6.00 -19.58 -6.26
C ILE A 10 -4.61 -19.84 -6.85
N VAL A 11 -3.72 -18.85 -6.83
CA VAL A 11 -2.44 -18.92 -7.57
C VAL A 11 -1.30 -19.59 -6.79
N GLY A 12 -1.54 -20.07 -5.57
CA GLY A 12 -0.52 -20.71 -4.74
C GLY A 12 0.60 -19.72 -4.44
N SER A 13 1.88 -20.12 -4.47
CA SER A 13 3.03 -19.26 -4.13
C SER A 13 3.54 -18.36 -5.27
N ARG A 14 2.95 -18.46 -6.47
CA ARG A 14 3.46 -17.84 -7.70
C ARG A 14 3.60 -16.30 -7.57
N PRO A 15 4.58 -15.67 -8.24
CA PRO A 15 4.71 -14.21 -8.28
C PRO A 15 3.44 -13.55 -8.85
N LEU A 16 3.08 -12.40 -8.28
CA LEU A 16 1.94 -11.60 -8.70
C LEU A 16 2.39 -10.15 -8.90
N ILE A 17 1.97 -9.55 -10.02
CA ILE A 17 2.06 -8.10 -10.20
C ILE A 17 0.82 -7.50 -9.56
N ILE A 18 1.04 -6.54 -8.66
CA ILE A 18 -0.01 -5.86 -7.91
C ILE A 18 0.10 -4.37 -8.20
N ALA A 19 -1.02 -3.76 -8.59
CA ALA A 19 -1.12 -2.31 -8.66
C ALA A 19 -1.41 -1.75 -7.25
N GLY A 20 -0.86 -0.58 -6.96
CA GLY A 20 -1.05 0.11 -5.70
C GLY A 20 -0.57 1.54 -5.80
N ALA A 21 -0.82 2.31 -4.74
CA ALA A 21 -0.38 3.68 -4.62
C ALA A 21 0.37 3.88 -3.29
N CYS A 22 1.34 4.79 -3.29
CA CYS A 22 2.02 5.26 -2.10
C CYS A 22 2.10 6.78 -2.12
N VAL A 23 2.17 7.38 -0.94
CA VAL A 23 2.20 8.83 -0.76
C VAL A 23 3.46 9.25 -0.04
N ILE A 24 3.92 10.47 -0.34
CA ILE A 24 4.99 11.14 0.40
C ILE A 24 4.34 12.31 1.12
N LEU A 25 4.24 12.19 2.45
CA LEU A 25 3.85 13.31 3.30
C LEU A 25 5.11 13.98 3.83
N ILE A 26 5.15 15.30 3.69
CA ILE A 26 6.27 16.14 4.11
C ILE A 26 5.74 17.17 5.11
N ASN A 27 6.37 17.29 6.28
CA ASN A 27 6.04 18.33 7.25
C ASN A 27 6.72 19.67 6.92
N ASP A 28 6.45 20.72 7.70
CA ASP A 28 7.04 22.04 7.50
C ASP A 28 8.57 22.04 7.62
N ASP A 29 9.13 21.09 8.37
CA ASP A 29 10.56 20.89 8.57
C ASP A 29 11.24 20.05 7.45
N LYS A 30 10.49 19.71 6.39
CA LYS A 30 10.94 18.90 5.23
C LYS A 30 11.29 17.45 5.56
N GLU A 31 10.72 16.90 6.62
CA GLU A 31 10.86 15.49 7.00
C GLU A 31 9.77 14.66 6.33
N ILE A 32 10.09 13.39 6.00
CA ILE A 32 9.17 12.47 5.33
C ILE A 32 8.53 11.54 6.37
N LEU A 33 7.20 11.41 6.34
CA LEU A 33 6.50 10.40 7.11
C LEU A 33 6.77 9.00 6.54
N LEU A 34 7.31 8.11 7.38
CA LEU A 34 7.50 6.70 7.07
C LEU A 34 6.69 5.82 8.03
N GLN A 35 6.24 4.68 7.53
CA GLN A 35 5.59 3.64 8.32
C GLN A 35 6.60 2.54 8.67
N LEU A 36 6.71 2.20 9.96
CA LEU A 36 7.39 0.99 10.39
C LEU A 36 6.48 -0.22 10.16
N ARG A 37 6.90 -1.13 9.26
CA ARG A 37 6.09 -2.30 8.91
C ARG A 37 6.23 -3.39 9.95
N ASN A 38 5.12 -4.03 10.30
CA ASN A 38 5.09 -5.12 11.28
C ASN A 38 5.57 -6.47 10.70
N ASP A 39 5.60 -6.63 9.37
CA ASP A 39 5.95 -7.90 8.74
C ASP A 39 7.46 -8.12 8.60
N ASN A 40 8.23 -7.06 8.40
CA ASN A 40 9.68 -7.13 8.19
C ASN A 40 10.48 -6.11 9.02
N ASN A 41 9.83 -5.35 9.91
CA ASN A 41 10.45 -4.32 10.75
C ASN A 41 11.24 -3.25 9.97
N CYS A 42 10.91 -3.03 8.70
CA CYS A 42 11.54 -2.01 7.87
C CYS A 42 10.66 -0.77 7.76
N TRP A 43 11.30 0.39 7.62
CA TRP A 43 10.63 1.66 7.31
C TRP A 43 10.32 1.76 5.81
N GLY A 44 9.13 2.22 5.46
CA GLY A 44 8.72 2.44 4.08
C GLY A 44 7.66 3.52 3.95
N LEU A 45 7.34 3.90 2.71
CA LEU A 45 6.27 4.86 2.43
C LEU A 45 4.91 4.28 2.86
N ALA A 46 4.03 5.17 3.32
CA ALA A 46 2.63 4.81 3.54
C ALA A 46 1.97 4.55 2.18
N GLY A 47 1.27 3.43 2.08
CA GLY A 47 0.64 3.03 0.82
C GLY A 47 -0.09 1.70 0.94
N GLY A 48 -0.81 1.38 -0.12
CA GLY A 48 -1.70 0.23 -0.18
C GLY A 48 -1.84 -0.33 -1.59
N SER A 49 -2.40 -1.53 -1.66
CA SER A 49 -2.79 -2.17 -2.92
C SER A 49 -4.14 -1.67 -3.39
N LEU A 50 -4.33 -1.62 -4.71
CA LEU A 50 -5.59 -1.28 -5.35
C LEU A 50 -6.61 -2.41 -5.18
N GLU A 51 -7.80 -2.09 -4.66
CA GLU A 51 -8.95 -2.99 -4.68
C GLU A 51 -9.78 -2.83 -5.96
N ILE A 52 -10.62 -3.82 -6.27
CA ILE A 52 -11.46 -3.79 -7.47
C ILE A 52 -12.44 -2.61 -7.41
N GLY A 53 -12.39 -1.75 -8.42
CA GLY A 53 -13.29 -0.60 -8.55
C GLY A 53 -12.75 0.70 -7.94
N GLU A 54 -11.58 0.65 -7.30
CA GLU A 54 -10.90 1.86 -6.83
C GLU A 54 -10.07 2.51 -7.94
N THR A 55 -9.87 3.82 -7.81
CA THR A 55 -8.85 4.60 -8.50
C THR A 55 -7.57 4.67 -7.66
N LEU A 56 -6.43 4.97 -8.27
CA LEU A 56 -5.17 5.12 -7.53
C LEU A 56 -5.24 6.29 -6.53
N GLU A 57 -5.96 7.34 -6.87
CA GLU A 57 -6.22 8.48 -5.98
C GLU A 57 -7.03 8.07 -4.75
N GLN A 58 -8.03 7.19 -4.90
CA GLN A 58 -8.78 6.67 -3.75
C GLN A 58 -7.89 5.84 -2.82
N VAL A 59 -6.99 5.02 -3.37
CA VAL A 59 -6.00 4.26 -2.57
C VAL A 59 -5.07 5.21 -1.82
N ALA A 60 -4.56 6.24 -2.48
CA ALA A 60 -3.67 7.23 -1.87
C ALA A 60 -4.36 8.03 -0.75
N ASN A 61 -5.66 8.36 -0.92
CA ASN A 61 -6.42 9.13 0.06
C ASN A 61 -6.62 8.40 1.40
N CYS A 62 -6.63 7.05 1.42
CA CYS A 62 -6.68 6.30 2.67
C CYS A 62 -5.50 6.61 3.63
N TYR A 63 -4.42 7.21 3.12
CA TYR A 63 -3.22 7.57 3.87
C TYR A 63 -2.97 9.08 3.94
N SER A 64 -3.89 9.88 3.40
CA SER A 64 -3.88 11.33 3.47
C SER A 64 -4.69 11.74 4.70
N LEU A 65 -4.00 12.10 5.79
CA LEU A 65 -4.62 12.61 7.02
C LEU A 65 -5.10 14.05 6.86
#